data_AF-S4Y7G1-F1
#
_entry.id   AF-S4Y7G1-F1
#
_cell.length_a   1.000
_cell.length_b   1.000
_cell.length_c   1.000
_cell.angle_alpha   90.00
_cell.angle_beta   90.00
_cell.angle_gamma   90.00
#
_symmetry.space_group_name_H-M   'P 1'
#
loop_
_entity.id
_entity.type
_entity.pdbx_description
1 polymer ?
#
loop_
_entity_poly.entity_id
_entity_poly.type
_entity_poly.pdbx_seq_one_letter_code
_entity_poly.pdbx_strand_id
1 'polypeptide(L)'
;MLTAGCIGSSDVEPFETAETAEAPLGRRTVAPIGANGLAPAHFWAAENRAAFRALGGAALAGGGGGVLAATPLLGTEGGRSVLDYTVRCALAEGQVVHAPNGDPYYGSFGFAPAWTGRALNLSEQRWVSACIFQHLNGSGAHVDILLRGDHPALACSPDEAPFLDFFVRDATMFGNAFLPGPIAGFACIDPDLTGELSRISLSCPLDLNLLELDRLCGHVPTCGIAFVGLCNLACTQDTAGNKTCNTLPLLGPLLGPLLGPILGPSYAETIRTQLRDADFLPLYPGCGLL
;
A
#
# COMPACT_ATOMS: atom_id res chain seq x y z
N MET A 1 -26.12 -25.48 74.45
CA MET A 1 -27.16 -24.51 74.06
C MET A 1 -26.55 -23.56 73.03
N LEU A 2 -27.28 -23.40 71.92
CA LEU A 2 -27.22 -22.33 70.90
C LEU A 2 -26.05 -22.31 69.89
N THR A 3 -26.39 -22.93 68.75
CA THR A 3 -26.06 -22.58 67.36
C THR A 3 -26.21 -21.09 67.01
N ALA A 4 -25.37 -20.61 66.08
CA ALA A 4 -25.76 -19.70 65.00
C ALA A 4 -24.74 -19.79 63.85
N GLY A 5 -25.20 -20.18 62.67
CA GLY A 5 -24.47 -20.05 61.41
C GLY A 5 -24.97 -18.87 60.59
N CYS A 6 -24.30 -18.57 59.48
CA CYS A 6 -24.88 -17.95 58.28
C CYS A 6 -24.14 -18.43 57.03
N ILE A 7 -24.97 -18.67 56.01
CA ILE A 7 -24.73 -19.13 54.63
C ILE A 7 -24.73 -17.91 53.69
N GLY A 8 -24.06 -18.02 52.54
CA GLY A 8 -24.25 -17.17 51.34
C GLY A 8 -22.97 -16.42 50.92
N SER A 9 -22.55 -16.32 49.67
CA SER A 9 -23.15 -16.58 48.36
C SER A 9 -22.08 -17.16 47.42
N SER A 10 -22.48 -18.07 46.54
CA SER A 10 -21.67 -18.54 45.41
C SER A 10 -21.84 -17.56 44.26
N ASP A 11 -20.90 -16.63 44.11
CA ASP A 11 -20.84 -15.76 42.95
C ASP A 11 -19.80 -16.34 41.98
N VAL A 12 -20.31 -16.93 40.92
CA VAL A 12 -19.55 -17.28 39.72
C VAL A 12 -19.14 -15.95 39.09
N GLU A 13 -17.86 -15.60 39.22
CA GLU A 13 -17.24 -14.53 38.46
C GLU A 13 -17.51 -14.78 36.95
N PRO A 14 -18.13 -13.84 36.23
CA PRO A 14 -18.27 -13.95 34.79
C PRO A 14 -16.86 -13.99 34.18
N PHE A 15 -16.62 -15.00 33.36
CA PHE A 15 -15.43 -15.07 32.51
C PHE A 15 -15.46 -13.85 31.58
N GLU A 16 -14.73 -12.79 31.94
CA GLU A 16 -14.44 -11.70 31.02
C GLU A 16 -13.71 -12.32 29.82
N THR A 17 -14.43 -12.40 28.71
CA THR A 17 -13.83 -12.60 27.41
C THR A 17 -12.81 -11.49 27.23
N ALA A 18 -11.53 -11.83 27.31
CA ALA A 18 -10.44 -10.97 26.93
C ALA A 18 -10.63 -10.63 25.45
N GLU A 19 -11.31 -9.52 25.20
CA GLU A 19 -11.25 -8.80 23.95
C GLU A 19 -9.76 -8.50 23.75
N THR A 20 -9.18 -9.14 22.74
CA THR A 20 -7.79 -8.94 22.36
C THR A 20 -7.70 -7.54 21.79
N ALA A 21 -7.55 -6.55 22.68
CA ALA A 21 -7.25 -5.19 22.31
C ALA A 21 -5.94 -5.23 21.52
N GLU A 22 -6.04 -5.00 20.22
CA GLU A 22 -4.91 -4.78 19.34
C GLU A 22 -4.03 -3.70 20.00
N ALA A 23 -2.76 -4.04 20.27
CA ALA A 23 -1.82 -3.06 20.79
C ALA A 23 -1.81 -1.87 19.81
N PRO A 24 -2.00 -0.63 20.29
CA PRO A 24 -2.04 0.52 19.40
C PRO A 24 -0.70 0.56 18.66
N LEU A 25 -0.76 0.57 17.32
CA LEU A 25 0.41 0.77 16.47
C LEU A 25 1.04 2.11 16.85
N GLY A 26 2.08 2.06 17.67
CA GLY A 26 2.80 3.23 18.13
C GLY A 26 3.40 3.99 16.96
N ARG A 27 3.67 5.29 17.16
CA ARG A 27 4.32 6.14 16.17
C ARG A 27 5.62 5.47 15.68
N ARG A 28 5.78 5.38 14.36
CA ARG A 28 6.94 4.73 13.74
C ARG A 28 8.21 5.50 14.08
N THR A 29 9.27 4.80 14.49
CA THR A 29 10.58 5.38 14.85
C THR A 29 11.52 5.54 13.65
N VAL A 30 11.24 4.87 12.54
CA VAL A 30 12.01 4.94 11.29
C VAL A 30 11.13 5.57 10.22
N ALA A 31 11.67 6.42 9.35
CA ALA A 31 10.88 6.97 8.23
C ALA A 31 10.34 5.83 7.33
N PRO A 32 9.11 5.93 6.80
CA PRO A 32 8.51 4.92 5.92
C PRO A 32 9.08 5.04 4.49
N ILE A 33 10.39 4.83 4.38
CA ILE A 33 11.11 4.77 3.11
C ILE A 33 11.23 3.32 2.70
N GLY A 34 10.93 3.01 1.44
CA GLY A 34 11.24 1.72 0.85
C GLY A 34 11.87 1.89 -0.52
N ALA A 35 12.63 0.88 -0.95
CA ALA A 35 13.09 0.82 -2.33
C ALA A 35 11.93 0.39 -3.23
N ASN A 36 11.71 1.07 -4.34
CA ASN A 36 10.89 0.54 -5.41
C ASN A 36 11.64 -0.57 -6.17
N GLY A 37 11.03 -1.08 -7.25
CA GLY A 37 11.67 -2.03 -8.15
C GLY A 37 10.86 -3.30 -8.40
N LEU A 38 9.60 -3.37 -7.96
CA LEU A 38 8.73 -4.45 -8.36
C LEU A 38 8.46 -4.34 -9.86
N ALA A 39 9.00 -5.29 -10.63
CA ALA A 39 8.83 -5.29 -12.07
C ALA A 39 7.33 -5.46 -12.43
N PRO A 40 6.76 -4.58 -13.27
CA PRO A 40 5.37 -4.72 -13.73
C PRO A 40 5.10 -6.07 -14.38
N ALA A 41 6.07 -6.62 -15.14
CA ALA A 41 5.96 -7.95 -15.74
C ALA A 41 5.79 -9.07 -14.70
N HIS A 42 6.32 -8.92 -13.49
CA HIS A 42 6.12 -9.88 -12.41
C HIS A 42 4.72 -9.74 -11.81
N PHE A 43 4.32 -8.52 -11.45
CA PHE A 43 3.04 -8.30 -10.77
C PHE A 43 1.84 -8.55 -11.69
N TRP A 44 1.90 -8.11 -12.95
CA TRP A 44 0.81 -8.22 -13.91
C TRP A 44 0.72 -9.56 -14.63
N ALA A 45 1.68 -10.47 -14.44
CA ALA A 45 1.57 -11.85 -14.94
C ALA A 45 0.29 -12.51 -14.42
N ALA A 46 -0.46 -13.16 -15.30
CA ALA A 46 -1.80 -13.66 -14.99
C ALA A 46 -1.79 -14.66 -13.82
N GLU A 47 -0.80 -15.55 -13.77
CA GLU A 47 -0.63 -16.54 -12.71
C GLU A 47 -0.32 -15.88 -11.37
N ASN A 48 0.56 -14.86 -11.37
CA ASN A 48 0.92 -14.13 -10.17
C ASN A 48 -0.25 -13.28 -9.65
N ARG A 49 -1.01 -12.62 -10.54
CA ARG A 49 -2.25 -11.90 -10.17
C ARG A 49 -3.27 -12.85 -9.55
N ALA A 50 -3.45 -14.04 -10.13
CA ALA A 50 -4.38 -15.04 -9.59
C ALA A 50 -3.95 -15.52 -8.20
N ALA A 51 -2.67 -15.87 -8.03
CA ALA A 51 -2.12 -16.32 -6.76
C ALA A 51 -2.14 -15.22 -5.69
N PHE A 52 -1.80 -13.98 -6.04
CA PHE A 52 -1.86 -12.81 -5.15
C PHE A 52 -3.28 -12.58 -4.61
N ARG A 53 -4.30 -12.62 -5.49
CA ARG A 53 -5.71 -12.49 -5.07
C ARG A 53 -6.12 -13.58 -4.09
N ALA A 54 -5.76 -14.83 -4.39
CA ALA A 54 -6.09 -15.97 -3.54
C ALA A 54 -5.43 -15.88 -2.16
N LEU A 55 -4.20 -15.36 -2.08
CA LEU A 55 -3.44 -15.22 -0.84
C LEU A 55 -4.17 -14.37 0.21
N GLY A 56 -4.88 -13.31 -0.22
CA GLY A 56 -5.61 -12.42 0.67
C GLY A 56 -6.79 -13.06 1.40
N GLY A 57 -7.29 -14.20 0.91
CA GLY A 57 -8.47 -14.89 1.44
C GLY A 57 -8.19 -15.79 2.66
N ALA A 58 -6.94 -15.93 3.09
CA ALA A 58 -6.55 -16.76 4.22
C ALA A 58 -5.42 -16.10 5.02
N ALA A 59 -5.09 -16.70 6.17
CA ALA A 59 -3.90 -16.29 6.92
C ALA A 59 -2.63 -16.49 6.06
N LEU A 60 -1.75 -15.48 6.07
CA LEU A 60 -0.51 -15.45 5.32
C LEU A 60 0.48 -16.53 5.79
N ALA A 61 0.41 -16.91 7.06
CA ALA A 61 1.27 -17.92 7.66
C ALA A 61 0.45 -18.92 8.49
N GLY A 62 0.98 -20.14 8.65
CA GLY A 62 0.40 -21.16 9.52
C GLY A 62 0.69 -20.91 11.01
N GLY A 63 -0.19 -21.38 11.89
CA GLY A 63 -0.02 -21.26 13.33
C GLY A 63 1.22 -22.00 13.86
N GLY A 64 2.05 -21.30 14.63
CA GLY A 64 3.13 -21.88 15.46
C GLY A 64 4.58 -21.65 14.99
N GLY A 65 4.82 -21.14 13.78
CA GLY A 65 6.22 -21.01 13.29
C GLY A 65 6.48 -19.99 12.18
N GLY A 66 5.51 -19.14 11.84
CA GLY A 66 5.72 -18.09 10.82
C GLY A 66 5.97 -18.62 9.41
N VAL A 67 5.66 -19.90 9.13
CA VAL A 67 5.83 -20.46 7.78
C VAL A 67 4.70 -19.96 6.89
N LEU A 68 5.06 -19.37 5.76
CA LEU A 68 4.15 -18.89 4.72
C LEU A 68 3.19 -19.99 4.25
N ALA A 69 1.94 -19.61 4.07
CA ALA A 69 0.95 -20.46 3.43
C ALA A 69 1.42 -20.86 2.02
N ALA A 70 1.17 -22.11 1.64
CA ALA A 70 1.52 -22.59 0.32
C ALA A 70 0.84 -21.73 -0.77
N THR A 71 1.64 -21.18 -1.67
CA THR A 71 1.16 -20.29 -2.74
C THR A 71 1.95 -20.52 -4.03
N PRO A 72 1.31 -20.47 -5.21
CA PRO A 72 2.02 -20.54 -6.49
C PRO A 72 3.11 -19.46 -6.66
N LEU A 73 3.01 -18.33 -5.94
CA LEU A 73 4.02 -17.27 -5.99
C LEU A 73 5.43 -17.76 -5.63
N LEU A 74 5.56 -18.79 -4.79
CA LEU A 74 6.88 -19.34 -4.44
C LEU A 74 7.56 -20.07 -5.60
N GLY A 75 6.80 -20.49 -6.62
CA GLY A 75 7.27 -21.35 -7.69
C GLY A 75 8.15 -20.68 -8.75
N THR A 76 8.13 -19.35 -8.86
CA THR A 76 8.90 -18.60 -9.87
C THR A 76 9.64 -17.43 -9.26
N GLU A 77 10.69 -16.95 -9.93
CA GLU A 77 11.40 -15.74 -9.50
C GLU A 77 10.48 -14.51 -9.45
N GLY A 78 9.68 -14.29 -10.49
CA GLY A 78 8.72 -13.19 -10.51
C GLY A 78 7.64 -13.31 -9.43
N GLY A 79 7.16 -14.51 -9.15
CA GLY A 79 6.21 -14.74 -8.05
C GLY A 79 6.83 -14.45 -6.68
N ARG A 80 8.09 -14.86 -6.44
CA ARG A 80 8.81 -14.56 -5.20
C ARG A 80 9.07 -13.07 -5.04
N SER A 81 9.34 -12.35 -6.13
CA SER A 81 9.44 -10.89 -6.16
C SER A 81 8.11 -10.23 -5.74
N VAL A 82 6.97 -10.68 -6.29
CA VAL A 82 5.64 -10.19 -5.86
C VAL A 82 5.40 -10.47 -4.37
N LEU A 83 5.75 -11.68 -3.90
CA LEU A 83 5.57 -12.07 -2.50
C LEU A 83 6.42 -11.24 -1.54
N ASP A 84 7.66 -10.93 -1.91
CA ASP A 84 8.57 -10.08 -1.14
C ASP A 84 8.00 -8.67 -0.93
N TYR A 85 7.57 -7.99 -1.99
CA TYR A 85 6.89 -6.69 -1.85
C TYR A 85 5.56 -6.78 -1.10
N THR A 86 4.82 -7.89 -1.26
CA THR A 86 3.57 -8.13 -0.52
C THR A 86 3.82 -8.21 0.98
N VAL A 87 4.82 -8.99 1.42
CA VAL A 87 5.18 -9.13 2.83
C VAL A 87 5.73 -7.82 3.39
N ARG A 88 6.60 -7.12 2.66
CA ARG A 88 7.14 -5.80 3.05
C ARG A 88 6.03 -4.79 3.31
N CYS A 89 5.03 -4.70 2.43
CA CYS A 89 3.89 -3.81 2.59
C CYS A 89 3.00 -4.23 3.77
N ALA A 90 2.64 -5.51 3.85
CA ALA A 90 1.66 -5.97 4.81
C ALA A 90 2.19 -6.03 6.25
N LEU A 91 3.34 -6.63 6.47
CA LEU A 91 3.83 -6.92 7.81
C LEU A 91 4.65 -5.74 8.36
N ALA A 92 4.57 -5.56 9.67
CA ALA A 92 5.29 -4.52 10.37
C ALA A 92 6.80 -4.82 10.40
N GLU A 93 7.59 -3.78 10.65
CA GLU A 93 9.02 -3.94 10.93
C GLU A 93 9.25 -4.97 12.05
N GLY A 94 10.21 -5.87 11.84
CA GLY A 94 10.54 -6.96 12.77
C GLY A 94 9.67 -8.21 12.63
N GLN A 95 8.54 -8.16 11.92
CA GLN A 95 7.81 -9.38 11.57
C GLN A 95 8.50 -10.08 10.40
N VAL A 96 8.70 -11.39 10.54
CA VAL A 96 9.32 -12.24 9.54
C VAL A 96 8.45 -13.48 9.33
N VAL A 97 8.29 -13.86 8.08
CA VAL A 97 7.68 -15.13 7.69
C VAL A 97 8.66 -15.90 6.80
N HIS A 98 8.63 -17.22 6.86
CA HIS A 98 9.57 -18.08 6.14
C HIS A 98 8.86 -18.86 5.05
N ALA A 99 9.43 -18.93 3.87
CA ALA A 99 8.98 -19.90 2.87
C ALA A 99 9.18 -21.33 3.38
N PRO A 100 8.52 -22.34 2.79
CA PRO A 100 8.67 -23.73 3.20
C PRO A 100 10.10 -24.28 3.11
N ASN A 101 10.97 -23.66 2.30
CA ASN A 101 12.39 -23.97 2.20
C ASN A 101 13.26 -23.26 3.27
N GLY A 102 12.67 -22.43 4.13
CA GLY A 102 13.33 -21.66 5.18
C GLY A 102 13.69 -20.22 4.81
N ASP A 103 13.57 -19.82 3.54
CA ASP A 103 13.96 -18.48 3.10
C ASP A 103 13.09 -17.40 3.77
N PRO A 104 13.69 -16.36 4.37
CA PRO A 104 12.95 -15.33 5.10
C PRO A 104 12.36 -14.26 4.17
N TYR A 105 11.18 -13.76 4.56
CA TYR A 105 10.49 -12.62 3.99
C TYR A 105 10.20 -11.62 5.11
N TYR A 106 10.66 -10.37 4.95
CA TYR A 106 10.66 -9.37 6.00
C TYR A 106 9.55 -8.34 5.81
N GLY A 107 8.80 -8.08 6.89
CA GLY A 107 7.91 -6.93 6.98
C GLY A 107 8.68 -5.62 7.07
N SER A 108 8.05 -4.53 6.64
CA SER A 108 8.63 -3.18 6.72
C SER A 108 7.58 -2.14 7.08
N PHE A 109 6.44 -2.12 6.38
CA PHE A 109 5.47 -1.05 6.52
C PHE A 109 4.44 -1.35 7.60
N GLY A 110 3.73 -2.47 7.56
CA GLY A 110 2.75 -2.82 8.58
C GLY A 110 1.33 -2.35 8.29
N PHE A 111 0.88 -2.46 7.04
CA PHE A 111 -0.50 -2.16 6.65
C PHE A 111 -1.51 -3.26 7.04
N ALA A 112 -1.04 -4.46 7.35
CA ALA A 112 -1.86 -5.62 7.71
C ALA A 112 -1.08 -6.62 8.61
N PRO A 113 -0.56 -6.20 9.77
CA PRO A 113 0.32 -7.01 10.61
C PRO A 113 -0.35 -8.29 11.14
N ALA A 114 -1.69 -8.27 11.28
CA ALA A 114 -2.49 -9.41 11.71
C ALA A 114 -2.71 -10.47 10.61
N TRP A 115 -2.30 -10.21 9.36
CA TRP A 115 -2.49 -11.14 8.24
C TRP A 115 -1.79 -12.49 8.47
N THR A 116 -0.76 -12.55 9.33
CA THR A 116 -0.13 -13.83 9.71
C THR A 116 -1.09 -14.80 10.40
N GLY A 117 -2.17 -14.32 11.04
CA GLY A 117 -3.11 -15.15 11.79
C GLY A 117 -4.53 -15.21 11.22
N ARG A 118 -4.90 -14.30 10.31
CA ARG A 118 -6.24 -14.22 9.71
C ARG A 118 -6.20 -13.67 8.30
N ALA A 119 -7.28 -13.87 7.53
CA ALA A 119 -7.44 -13.25 6.22
C ALA A 119 -7.41 -11.71 6.30
N LEU A 120 -7.09 -11.07 5.17
CA LEU A 120 -7.14 -9.61 5.06
C LEU A 120 -8.58 -9.11 5.07
N ASN A 121 -8.84 -8.06 5.84
CA ASN A 121 -10.06 -7.27 5.71
C ASN A 121 -9.98 -6.30 4.50
N LEU A 122 -11.09 -5.63 4.18
CA LEU A 122 -11.15 -4.76 3.02
C LEU A 122 -10.17 -3.57 3.06
N SER A 123 -10.00 -2.94 4.21
CA SER A 123 -9.09 -1.78 4.36
C SER A 123 -7.64 -2.22 4.21
N GLU A 124 -7.27 -3.33 4.85
CA GLU A 124 -5.94 -3.94 4.74
C GLU A 124 -5.59 -4.32 3.30
N GLN A 125 -6.54 -4.93 2.57
CA GLN A 125 -6.38 -5.23 1.15
C GLN A 125 -6.05 -3.97 0.34
N ARG A 126 -6.74 -2.87 0.61
CA ARG A 126 -6.56 -1.61 -0.12
C ARG A 126 -5.23 -0.92 0.21
N TRP A 127 -4.85 -0.86 1.48
CA TRP A 127 -3.55 -0.32 1.89
C TRP A 127 -2.37 -1.12 1.31
N VAL A 128 -2.44 -2.46 1.39
CA VAL A 128 -1.41 -3.32 0.80
C VAL A 128 -1.36 -3.12 -0.73
N SER A 129 -2.51 -2.99 -1.38
CA SER A 129 -2.57 -2.72 -2.82
C SER A 129 -1.91 -1.38 -3.18
N ALA A 130 -2.28 -0.30 -2.47
CA ALA A 130 -1.70 1.03 -2.68
C ALA A 130 -0.19 1.02 -2.51
N CYS A 131 0.32 0.30 -1.50
CA CYS A 131 1.75 0.17 -1.26
C CYS A 131 2.46 -0.56 -2.41
N ILE A 132 1.93 -1.71 -2.83
CA ILE A 132 2.49 -2.48 -3.94
C ILE A 132 2.53 -1.65 -5.22
N PHE A 133 1.47 -0.90 -5.52
CA PHE A 133 1.44 -0.03 -6.69
C PHE A 133 2.54 1.03 -6.66
N GLN A 134 2.85 1.58 -5.47
CA GLN A 134 3.93 2.55 -5.36
C GLN A 134 5.32 1.95 -5.60
N HIS A 135 5.50 0.67 -5.31
CA HIS A 135 6.75 -0.04 -5.55
C HIS A 135 6.92 -0.55 -7.00
N LEU A 136 5.87 -0.48 -7.83
CA LEU A 136 5.98 -0.84 -9.25
C LEU A 136 6.98 0.09 -9.95
N ASN A 137 7.87 -0.51 -10.75
CA ASN A 137 8.80 0.25 -11.55
C ASN A 137 9.16 -0.44 -12.88
N GLY A 138 8.62 0.10 -13.98
CA GLY A 138 8.92 -0.31 -15.35
C GLY A 138 10.30 0.09 -15.84
N SER A 139 10.95 1.08 -15.22
CA SER A 139 12.32 1.50 -15.59
C SER A 139 13.40 0.50 -15.15
N GLY A 140 13.08 -0.35 -14.16
CA GLY A 140 14.03 -1.28 -13.53
C GLY A 140 15.02 -0.61 -12.57
N ALA A 141 14.99 0.72 -12.43
CA ALA A 141 15.75 1.41 -11.40
C ALA A 141 15.28 1.01 -9.99
N HIS A 142 16.18 1.10 -9.02
CA HIS A 142 15.86 0.91 -7.61
C HIS A 142 16.17 2.23 -6.92
N VAL A 143 15.12 2.95 -6.56
CA VAL A 143 15.20 4.25 -5.88
C VAL A 143 14.43 4.20 -4.58
N ASP A 144 14.91 4.97 -3.60
CA ASP A 144 14.19 5.18 -2.35
C ASP A 144 12.93 6.01 -2.63
N ILE A 145 11.80 5.55 -2.11
CA ILE A 145 10.53 6.26 -2.14
C ILE A 145 10.03 6.46 -0.72
N LEU A 146 9.68 7.70 -0.37
CA LEU A 146 9.04 8.01 0.91
C LEU A 146 7.52 7.85 0.76
N LEU A 147 6.93 6.93 1.52
CA LEU A 147 5.48 6.73 1.51
C LEU A 147 4.77 7.67 2.49
N ARG A 148 3.68 8.29 2.03
CA ARG A 148 2.82 9.19 2.82
C ARG A 148 1.36 8.80 2.66
N GLY A 149 0.61 8.78 3.76
CA GLY A 149 -0.81 8.46 3.75
C GLY A 149 -1.38 8.54 5.18
N ASP A 150 -2.70 8.52 5.29
CA ASP A 150 -3.41 8.54 6.57
C ASP A 150 -3.51 7.13 7.17
N HIS A 151 -2.35 6.57 7.50
CA HIS A 151 -2.27 5.29 8.18
C HIS A 151 -1.27 5.40 9.34
N PRO A 152 -1.58 4.84 10.54
CA PRO A 152 -0.66 4.88 11.67
C PRO A 152 0.75 4.34 11.35
N ALA A 153 0.84 3.34 10.48
CA ALA A 153 2.12 2.77 10.04
C ALA A 153 2.99 3.73 9.19
N LEU A 154 2.41 4.82 8.68
CA LEU A 154 3.10 5.90 7.97
C LEU A 154 3.24 7.16 8.84
N ALA A 155 2.69 7.16 10.05
CA ALA A 155 2.77 8.29 10.97
C ALA A 155 4.19 8.42 11.53
N CYS A 156 4.90 9.45 11.08
CA CYS A 156 6.25 9.79 11.53
C CYS A 156 6.40 11.31 11.67
N SER A 157 7.42 11.78 12.38
CA SER A 157 7.67 13.21 12.54
C SER A 157 8.26 13.79 11.24
N PRO A 158 7.61 14.78 10.59
CA PRO A 158 8.11 15.33 9.33
C PRO A 158 9.37 16.20 9.51
N ASP A 159 9.69 16.59 10.74
CA ASP A 159 10.74 17.55 11.05
C ASP A 159 12.12 16.90 11.32
N GLU A 160 12.26 15.61 11.05
CA GLU A 160 13.49 14.85 11.26
C GLU A 160 14.11 14.42 9.92
N ALA A 161 15.44 14.33 9.83
CA ALA A 161 16.06 13.62 8.71
C ALA A 161 15.60 12.15 8.76
N PRO A 162 15.20 11.52 7.65
CA PRO A 162 15.48 11.87 6.25
C PRO A 162 14.38 12.64 5.48
N PHE A 163 13.30 13.11 6.12
CA PHE A 163 12.14 13.69 5.41
C PHE A 163 12.46 14.95 4.59
N LEU A 164 13.48 15.71 5.01
CA LEU A 164 13.87 16.98 4.38
C LEU A 164 14.35 16.82 2.92
N ASP A 165 14.89 15.65 2.56
CA ASP A 165 15.40 15.40 1.21
C ASP A 165 14.31 14.89 0.26
N PHE A 166 13.13 14.49 0.77
CA PHE A 166 12.03 13.93 -0.01
C PHE A 166 10.90 14.96 -0.21
N PHE A 167 11.14 15.96 -1.05
CA PHE A 167 10.21 17.06 -1.28
C PHE A 167 9.47 16.99 -2.62
N VAL A 168 9.94 16.21 -3.60
CA VAL A 168 9.25 16.05 -4.88
C VAL A 168 8.04 15.16 -4.67
N ARG A 169 6.83 15.70 -4.87
CA ARG A 169 5.58 14.96 -4.75
C ARG A 169 5.30 14.24 -6.08
N ASP A 170 5.23 12.92 -5.99
CA ASP A 170 5.00 12.03 -7.11
C ASP A 170 3.49 11.67 -7.20
N ALA A 171 3.12 10.49 -7.65
CA ALA A 171 1.75 10.05 -7.80
C ALA A 171 1.14 9.55 -6.48
N THR A 172 -0.19 9.58 -6.41
CA THR A 172 -0.96 8.91 -5.36
C THR A 172 -1.64 7.68 -5.94
N MET A 173 -1.45 6.54 -5.27
CA MET A 173 -1.99 5.24 -5.64
C MET A 173 -3.05 4.77 -4.66
N PHE A 174 -4.07 4.11 -5.18
CA PHE A 174 -5.16 3.53 -4.41
C PHE A 174 -5.88 2.43 -5.19
N GLY A 175 -6.73 1.64 -4.54
CA GLY A 175 -7.52 0.59 -5.18
C GLY A 175 -7.53 -0.71 -4.39
N ASN A 176 -7.92 -1.81 -5.03
CA ASN A 176 -7.91 -3.13 -4.41
C ASN A 176 -7.49 -4.21 -5.43
N ALA A 177 -6.23 -4.61 -5.34
CA ALA A 177 -5.62 -5.61 -6.19
C ALA A 177 -6.01 -7.05 -5.85
N PHE A 178 -6.71 -7.29 -4.75
CA PHE A 178 -7.21 -8.60 -4.34
C PHE A 178 -8.56 -8.94 -4.99
N LEU A 179 -9.28 -7.94 -5.51
CA LEU A 179 -10.54 -8.16 -6.22
C LEU A 179 -10.30 -8.67 -7.66
N PRO A 180 -11.22 -9.48 -8.20
CA PRO A 180 -11.23 -9.79 -9.63
C PRO A 180 -11.64 -8.55 -10.43
N GLY A 181 -11.12 -8.42 -11.65
CA GLY A 181 -11.49 -7.35 -12.57
C GLY A 181 -10.32 -6.90 -13.44
N PRO A 182 -10.61 -6.13 -14.50
CA PRO A 182 -9.58 -5.58 -15.38
C PRO A 182 -8.82 -4.41 -14.71
N ILE A 183 -9.49 -3.64 -13.85
CA ILE A 183 -8.87 -2.54 -13.09
C ILE A 183 -8.69 -3.01 -11.64
N ALA A 184 -7.44 -3.01 -11.19
CA ALA A 184 -7.01 -3.36 -9.85
C ALA A 184 -6.70 -2.11 -9.00
N GLY A 185 -6.23 -1.05 -9.66
CA GLY A 185 -5.73 0.16 -9.01
C GLY A 185 -5.96 1.41 -9.83
N PHE A 186 -5.78 2.54 -9.16
CA PHE A 186 -5.91 3.87 -9.71
C PHE A 186 -4.70 4.70 -9.33
N ALA A 187 -4.33 5.59 -10.24
CA ALA A 187 -3.23 6.52 -10.09
C ALA A 187 -3.71 7.94 -10.39
N CYS A 188 -3.29 8.90 -9.58
CA CYS A 188 -3.36 10.33 -9.91
C CYS A 188 -1.98 10.96 -9.74
N ILE A 189 -1.70 12.00 -10.52
CA ILE A 189 -0.42 12.73 -10.47
C ILE A 189 -0.55 13.95 -9.56
N ASP A 190 0.41 14.17 -8.66
CA ASP A 190 0.47 15.41 -7.90
C ASP A 190 0.84 16.57 -8.85
N PRO A 191 0.10 17.69 -8.83
CA PRO A 191 0.32 18.78 -9.78
C PRO A 191 1.73 19.38 -9.73
N ASP A 192 2.40 19.33 -8.57
CA ASP A 192 3.78 19.81 -8.41
C ASP A 192 4.78 19.04 -9.27
N LEU A 193 4.48 17.76 -9.58
CA LEU A 193 5.32 16.89 -10.39
C LEU A 193 5.62 17.53 -11.76
N THR A 194 4.62 18.15 -12.37
CA THR A 194 4.75 18.83 -13.67
C THR A 194 5.79 19.95 -13.63
N GLY A 195 5.77 20.73 -12.54
CA GLY A 195 6.66 21.86 -12.34
C GLY A 195 8.10 21.42 -12.16
N GLU A 196 8.32 20.35 -11.38
CA GLU A 196 9.65 19.79 -11.16
C GLU A 196 10.21 19.09 -12.41
N LEU A 197 9.39 18.35 -13.16
CA LEU A 197 9.78 17.76 -14.44
C LEU A 197 10.22 18.84 -15.44
N SER A 198 9.44 19.91 -15.55
CA SER A 198 9.76 21.04 -16.45
C SER A 198 11.02 21.79 -16.03
N ARG A 199 11.40 21.75 -14.75
CA ARG A 199 12.65 22.35 -14.24
C ARG A 199 13.87 21.48 -14.54
N ILE A 200 13.73 20.17 -14.36
CA ILE A 200 14.83 19.22 -14.48
C ILE A 200 15.14 18.91 -15.95
N SER A 201 14.12 18.88 -16.81
CA SER A 201 14.31 18.59 -18.22
C SER A 201 13.28 19.25 -19.13
N LEU A 202 13.77 20.01 -20.12
CA LEU A 202 12.96 20.57 -21.20
C LEU A 202 12.48 19.51 -22.20
N SER A 203 13.06 18.30 -22.15
CA SER A 203 12.71 17.17 -23.01
C SER A 203 11.72 16.19 -22.38
N CYS A 204 11.26 16.45 -21.15
CA CYS A 204 10.15 15.69 -20.57
C CYS A 204 8.92 15.71 -21.49
N PRO A 205 8.35 14.54 -21.82
CA PRO A 205 7.06 14.49 -22.49
C PRO A 205 6.04 15.31 -21.71
N LEU A 206 5.27 16.14 -22.41
CA LEU A 206 4.17 16.91 -21.81
C LEU A 206 3.06 15.99 -21.26
N ASP A 207 3.07 14.70 -21.62
CA ASP A 207 2.10 13.71 -21.15
C ASP A 207 2.67 12.89 -19.98
N LEU A 208 2.50 13.45 -18.78
CA LEU A 208 2.89 12.81 -17.52
C LEU A 208 2.17 11.49 -17.27
N ASN A 209 1.00 11.29 -17.88
CA ASN A 209 0.23 10.07 -17.72
C ASN A 209 0.96 8.91 -18.38
N LEU A 210 1.64 9.15 -19.51
CA LEU A 210 2.43 8.12 -20.20
C LEU A 210 3.66 7.72 -19.38
N LEU A 211 4.33 8.69 -18.75
CA LEU A 211 5.47 8.42 -17.87
C LEU A 211 5.05 7.56 -16.68
N GLU A 212 3.92 7.89 -16.05
CA GLU A 212 3.41 7.14 -14.92
C GLU A 212 2.89 5.75 -15.32
N LEU A 213 2.26 5.64 -16.50
CA LEU A 213 1.86 4.35 -17.04
C LEU A 213 3.08 3.47 -17.36
N ASP A 214 4.15 4.03 -17.92
CA ASP A 214 5.38 3.26 -18.16
C ASP A 214 6.00 2.78 -16.83
N ARG A 215 5.99 3.62 -15.79
CA ARG A 215 6.41 3.21 -14.43
C ARG A 215 5.57 2.06 -13.88
N LEU A 216 4.25 2.14 -13.97
CA LEU A 216 3.33 1.19 -13.32
C LEU A 216 3.07 -0.08 -14.13
N CYS A 217 3.09 0.05 -15.45
CA CYS A 217 2.74 -1.02 -16.39
C CYS A 217 3.96 -1.54 -17.15
N GLY A 218 4.98 -0.72 -17.38
CA GLY A 218 6.04 -1.04 -18.34
C GLY A 218 5.46 -1.49 -19.67
N HIS A 219 6.07 -2.52 -20.26
CA HIS A 219 5.71 -3.05 -21.59
C HIS A 219 4.78 -4.28 -21.54
N VAL A 220 4.00 -4.45 -20.47
CA VAL A 220 3.11 -5.61 -20.34
C VAL A 220 1.86 -5.47 -21.20
N PRO A 221 1.31 -6.56 -21.76
CA PRO A 221 0.11 -6.51 -22.59
C PRO A 221 -1.16 -6.19 -21.78
N THR A 222 -1.15 -6.45 -20.47
CA THR A 222 -2.29 -6.20 -19.58
C THR A 222 -1.83 -5.50 -18.33
N CYS A 223 -2.27 -4.26 -18.13
CA CYS A 223 -2.02 -3.49 -16.91
C CYS A 223 -3.35 -3.14 -16.24
N GLY A 224 -3.44 -3.36 -14.94
CA GLY A 224 -4.65 -3.13 -14.17
C GLY A 224 -4.73 -1.76 -13.51
N ILE A 225 -3.99 -0.76 -13.99
CA ILE A 225 -4.03 0.60 -13.45
C ILE A 225 -4.88 1.49 -14.35
N ALA A 226 -5.79 2.25 -13.75
CA ALA A 226 -6.51 3.32 -14.41
C ALA A 226 -6.01 4.68 -13.93
N PHE A 227 -5.71 5.57 -14.87
CA PHE A 227 -5.30 6.93 -14.54
C PHE A 227 -6.50 7.85 -14.36
N VAL A 228 -6.59 8.56 -13.24
CA VAL A 228 -7.74 9.42 -12.89
C VAL A 228 -7.43 10.91 -12.96
N GLY A 229 -6.28 11.31 -13.53
CA GLY A 229 -5.93 12.71 -13.72
C GLY A 229 -5.04 13.27 -12.59
N LEU A 230 -5.19 14.57 -12.36
CA LEU A 230 -4.47 15.27 -11.29
C LEU A 230 -5.10 14.98 -9.92
N CYS A 231 -4.28 14.79 -8.90
CA CYS A 231 -4.76 14.43 -7.56
C CYS A 231 -5.60 15.53 -6.90
N ASN A 232 -5.44 16.80 -7.26
CA ASN A 232 -6.28 17.89 -6.74
C ASN A 232 -7.70 17.90 -7.35
N LEU A 233 -7.93 17.14 -8.43
CA LEU A 233 -9.24 16.94 -9.03
C LEU A 233 -9.86 15.60 -8.60
N ALA A 234 -9.04 14.56 -8.47
CA ALA A 234 -9.49 13.21 -8.11
C ALA A 234 -9.70 13.02 -6.60
N CYS A 235 -8.99 13.78 -5.77
CA CYS A 235 -8.97 13.59 -4.32
C CYS A 235 -9.39 14.85 -3.57
N THR A 236 -10.08 14.65 -2.45
CA THR A 236 -10.32 15.68 -1.45
C THR A 236 -9.37 15.48 -0.28
N GLN A 237 -9.03 16.58 0.40
CA GLN A 237 -8.21 16.57 1.59
C GLN A 237 -9.01 17.17 2.74
N ASP A 238 -9.04 16.51 3.89
CA ASP A 238 -9.67 17.04 5.09
C ASP A 238 -8.75 18.03 5.85
N THR A 239 -9.23 18.58 6.95
CA THR A 239 -8.47 19.55 7.77
C THR A 239 -7.26 18.93 8.48
N ALA A 240 -7.22 17.60 8.61
CA ALA A 240 -6.07 16.89 9.16
C ALA A 240 -5.01 16.59 8.06
N GLY A 241 -5.34 16.84 6.80
CA GLY A 241 -4.45 16.56 5.67
C GLY A 241 -4.68 15.18 5.05
N ASN A 242 -5.71 14.44 5.48
CA ASN A 242 -5.99 13.09 5.02
C ASN A 242 -6.67 13.13 3.66
N LYS A 243 -6.20 12.30 2.72
CA LYS A 243 -6.70 12.28 1.35
C LYS A 243 -7.72 11.16 1.15
N THR A 244 -8.85 11.51 0.54
CA THR A 244 -9.83 10.56 0.01
C THR A 244 -9.92 10.75 -1.50
N CYS A 245 -9.66 9.70 -2.26
CA CYS A 245 -9.64 9.74 -3.72
C CYS A 245 -10.84 9.00 -4.33
N ASN A 246 -11.30 9.48 -5.48
CA ASN A 246 -12.45 8.93 -6.21
C ASN A 246 -12.01 8.43 -7.59
N THR A 247 -12.72 7.43 -8.13
CA THR A 247 -12.41 6.86 -9.44
C THR A 247 -12.88 7.73 -10.61
N LEU A 248 -13.74 8.73 -10.37
CA LEU A 248 -14.27 9.66 -11.38
C LEU A 248 -13.99 11.13 -10.99
N PRO A 249 -12.99 11.79 -11.60
CA PRO A 249 -12.48 13.09 -11.15
C PRO A 249 -13.44 14.27 -11.39
N LEU A 250 -14.27 14.23 -12.44
CA LEU A 250 -15.05 15.40 -12.88
C LEU A 250 -16.32 15.70 -12.06
N LEU A 251 -16.73 14.78 -11.18
CA LEU A 251 -17.97 14.93 -10.40
C LEU A 251 -17.77 14.70 -8.88
N GLY A 252 -16.60 14.17 -8.48
CA GLY A 252 -16.29 13.78 -7.09
C GLY A 252 -16.28 14.92 -6.07
N PRO A 253 -15.56 16.04 -6.30
CA PRO A 253 -15.39 17.08 -5.29
C PRO A 253 -16.65 17.93 -5.02
N LEU A 254 -17.50 18.12 -6.03
CA LEU A 254 -18.69 18.98 -5.94
C LEU A 254 -19.96 18.22 -5.51
N LEU A 255 -20.05 16.92 -5.80
CA LEU A 255 -21.26 16.12 -5.59
C LEU A 255 -21.02 14.87 -4.72
N GLY A 256 -19.78 14.63 -4.28
CA GLY A 256 -19.34 13.51 -3.43
C GLY A 256 -20.28 13.17 -2.27
N PRO A 257 -20.69 14.15 -1.44
CA PRO A 257 -21.56 13.89 -0.29
C PRO A 257 -23.02 13.58 -0.67
N LEU A 258 -23.47 13.95 -1.87
CA LEU A 258 -24.88 13.88 -2.31
C LEU A 258 -25.15 12.74 -3.29
N LEU A 259 -24.16 12.33 -4.09
CA LEU A 259 -24.32 11.38 -5.21
C LEU A 259 -23.31 10.22 -5.17
N GLY A 260 -22.84 9.83 -3.98
CA GLY A 260 -21.87 8.73 -3.77
C GLY A 260 -22.04 7.47 -4.64
N PRO A 261 -23.26 7.00 -5.01
CA PRO A 261 -23.43 5.86 -5.91
C PRO A 261 -23.08 6.12 -7.38
N ILE A 262 -23.02 7.39 -7.82
CA ILE A 262 -22.80 7.80 -9.23
C ILE A 262 -21.32 8.09 -9.50
N LEU A 263 -20.52 8.33 -8.45
CA LEU A 263 -19.13 8.83 -8.52
C LEU A 263 -18.07 7.73 -8.49
N GLY A 264 -18.51 6.47 -8.45
CA GLY A 264 -17.65 5.32 -8.24
C GLY A 264 -17.17 5.21 -6.79
N PRO A 265 -16.46 4.13 -6.45
CA PRO A 265 -15.98 3.91 -5.09
C PRO A 265 -14.97 5.00 -4.67
N SER A 266 -15.09 5.47 -3.44
CA SER A 266 -14.09 6.31 -2.78
C SER A 266 -13.11 5.46 -1.97
N TYR A 267 -11.88 5.94 -1.84
CA TYR A 267 -10.79 5.29 -1.12
C TYR A 267 -10.12 6.28 -0.18
N ALA A 268 -10.09 5.95 1.10
CA ALA A 268 -9.26 6.64 2.08
C ALA A 268 -7.86 6.03 2.15
N GLU A 269 -7.73 4.76 1.72
CA GLU A 269 -6.51 3.97 1.68
C GLU A 269 -5.62 4.39 0.50
N THR A 270 -5.12 5.62 0.59
CA THR A 270 -4.33 6.28 -0.45
C THR A 270 -2.89 6.45 0.02
N ILE A 271 -1.94 6.10 -0.83
CA ILE A 271 -0.52 6.33 -0.57
C ILE A 271 0.03 7.25 -1.65
N ARG A 272 0.64 8.35 -1.23
CA ARG A 272 1.44 9.23 -2.08
C ARG A 272 2.93 8.94 -1.86
N THR A 273 3.70 8.94 -2.93
CA THR A 273 5.17 8.90 -2.87
C THR A 273 5.76 10.30 -2.87
N GLN A 274 6.87 10.45 -2.16
CA GLN A 274 7.78 11.57 -2.31
C GLN A 274 9.17 11.06 -2.66
N LEU A 275 9.90 11.84 -3.44
CA LEU A 275 11.20 11.47 -4.01
C LEU A 275 12.24 12.55 -3.68
N ARG A 276 13.51 12.16 -3.70
CA ARG A 276 14.62 13.11 -3.78
C ARG A 276 14.81 13.55 -5.23
N ASP A 277 15.36 14.74 -5.45
CA ASP A 277 15.68 15.22 -6.82
C ASP A 277 16.54 14.23 -7.61
N ALA A 278 17.54 13.61 -6.95
CA ALA A 278 18.46 12.68 -7.60
C ALA A 278 17.79 11.35 -8.02
N ASP A 279 16.73 10.96 -7.34
CA ASP A 279 16.01 9.71 -7.56
C ASP A 279 14.93 9.85 -8.64
N PHE A 280 14.71 11.06 -9.10
CA PHE A 280 13.62 11.43 -9.99
C PHE A 280 13.80 10.94 -11.44
N LEU A 281 14.94 11.25 -12.06
CA LEU A 281 15.24 10.83 -13.44
C LEU A 281 15.40 9.30 -13.60
N PRO A 282 16.01 8.57 -12.65
CA PRO A 282 16.00 7.11 -12.71
C PRO A 282 14.60 6.49 -12.69
N LEU A 283 13.65 7.14 -12.02
CA LEU A 283 12.25 6.69 -11.99
C LEU A 283 11.50 7.01 -13.29
N TYR A 284 11.82 8.15 -13.91
CA TYR A 284 11.23 8.62 -15.17
C TYR A 284 12.30 8.81 -16.25
N PRO A 285 12.90 7.73 -16.78
CA PRO A 285 14.00 7.85 -17.74
C PRO A 285 13.59 8.54 -19.05
N GLY A 286 12.28 8.54 -19.38
CA GLY A 286 11.73 9.27 -20.53
C GLY A 286 11.91 10.79 -20.46
N CYS A 287 12.31 11.33 -19.30
CA CYS A 287 12.63 12.73 -19.09
C CYS A 287 14.12 13.07 -19.22
N GLY A 288 15.01 12.09 -19.40
CA GLY A 288 16.46 12.29 -19.40
C GLY A 288 17.13 12.20 -20.78
N LEU A 289 16.37 12.08 -21.87
CA LEU A 289 16.89 11.95 -23.23
C LEU A 289 16.38 13.09 -24.13
N LEU A 290 17.07 14.22 -24.05
CA LEU A 290 17.46 15.15 -25.13
C LEU A 290 18.08 16.40 -24.50
#